data_AF-A0A412B505-F1
#
_entry.id   AF-A0A412B505-F1
#
_cell.length_a   1.000
_cell.length_b   1.000
_cell.length_c   1.000
_cell.angle_alpha   90.00
_cell.angle_beta   90.00
_cell.angle_gamma   90.00
#
_symmetry.space_group_name_H-M   'P 1'
#
loop_
_entity.id
_entity.type
_entity.pdbx_description
1 polymer ?
#
loop_
_entity_poly.entity_id
_entity_poly.type
_entity_poly.pdbx_seq_one_letter_code
_entity_poly.pdbx_strand_id
1 'polypeptide(L)'
;MERIEQEKEYIILLSIARYGYAAIPQDYNFLSRHAMLNIYYEILKSYTSGMSVEHLDRAVRQHAALQLGGMNDIGALCAYRKAKGNKETKRLLGNNTYYWKVLLNEIKKRKP
;
A
#
# COMPACT_ATOMS: atom_id res chain seq x y z
N MET A 1 -1.27 10.62 14.03
CA MET A 1 -1.63 9.32 13.45
C MET A 1 -1.08 8.24 14.37
N GLU A 2 -1.89 7.27 14.78
CA GLU A 2 -1.41 6.17 15.63
C GLU A 2 -0.32 5.36 14.92
N ARG A 3 0.59 4.74 15.67
CA ARG A 3 1.71 3.96 15.11
C ARG A 3 1.21 2.89 14.14
N ILE A 4 0.16 2.18 14.50
CA ILE A 4 -0.41 1.11 13.67
C ILE A 4 -0.95 1.63 12.33
N GLU A 5 -1.50 2.85 12.30
CA GLU A 5 -1.99 3.49 11.08
C GLU A 5 -0.83 3.94 10.18
N GLN A 6 0.25 4.45 10.77
CA GLN A 6 1.47 4.77 10.00
C GLN A 6 2.05 3.50 9.37
N GLU A 7 2.14 2.40 10.14
CA GLU A 7 2.65 1.12 9.63
C GLU A 7 1.72 0.52 8.57
N LYS A 8 0.40 0.71 8.71
CA LYS A 8 -0.57 0.35 7.66
C LYS A 8 -0.28 1.12 6.38
N GLU A 9 -0.10 2.43 6.46
CA GLU A 9 0.23 3.27 5.31
C GLU A 9 1.54 2.86 4.64
N TYR A 10 2.56 2.53 5.44
CA TYR A 10 3.80 1.96 4.94
C TYR A 10 3.57 0.67 4.14
N ILE A 11 2.75 -0.27 4.63
CA ILE A 11 2.40 -1.49 3.90
C ILE A 11 1.65 -1.19 2.59
N ILE A 12 0.75 -0.20 2.59
CA ILE A 12 0.01 0.20 1.39
C ILE A 12 0.99 0.79 0.36
N LEU A 13 1.85 1.73 0.75
CA LEU A 13 2.86 2.31 -0.13
C LEU A 13 3.82 1.26 -0.69
N LEU A 14 4.29 0.32 0.13
CA LEU A 14 5.12 -0.80 -0.34
C LEU A 14 4.38 -1.67 -1.35
N SER A 15 3.07 -1.84 -1.17
CA SER A 15 2.24 -2.62 -2.08
C SER A 15 2.08 -1.91 -3.41
N ILE A 16 1.87 -0.60 -3.42
CA ILE A 16 1.83 0.21 -4.64
C ILE A 16 3.19 0.18 -5.35
N ALA A 17 4.29 0.33 -4.63
CA ALA A 17 5.64 0.26 -5.22
C ALA A 17 5.90 -1.10 -5.92
N ARG A 18 5.31 -2.19 -5.42
CA ARG A 18 5.50 -3.55 -5.98
C ARG A 18 4.50 -3.94 -7.06
N TYR A 19 3.24 -3.59 -6.88
CA TYR A 19 2.12 -4.06 -7.71
C TYR A 19 1.46 -2.95 -8.53
N GLY A 20 1.94 -1.71 -8.38
CA GLY A 20 1.46 -0.56 -9.13
C GLY A 20 0.01 -0.23 -8.84
N TYR A 21 -0.71 0.18 -9.89
CA TYR A 21 -2.10 0.59 -9.85
C TYR A 21 -3.02 -0.42 -9.16
N ALA A 22 -2.77 -1.71 -9.33
CA ALA A 22 -3.62 -2.77 -8.77
C ALA A 22 -3.66 -2.77 -7.22
N ALA A 23 -2.68 -2.12 -6.58
CA ALA A 23 -2.59 -1.98 -5.13
C ALA A 23 -2.92 -0.55 -4.64
N ILE A 24 -3.43 0.33 -5.50
CA ILE A 24 -3.87 1.66 -5.05
C ILE A 24 -5.20 1.54 -4.30
N PRO A 25 -5.34 2.12 -3.08
CA PRO A 25 -6.62 2.15 -2.39
C PRO A 25 -7.55 3.18 -3.02
N GLN A 26 -8.85 2.90 -3.01
CA GLN A 26 -9.90 3.86 -3.36
C GLN A 26 -10.25 4.80 -2.18
N ASP A 27 -9.23 5.17 -1.40
CA ASP A 27 -9.38 6.05 -0.24
C ASP A 27 -8.86 7.45 -0.60
N TYR A 28 -9.79 8.41 -0.69
CA TYR A 28 -9.48 9.79 -1.02
C TYR A 28 -8.45 10.41 -0.07
N ASN A 29 -8.54 10.12 1.24
CA ASN A 29 -7.64 10.72 2.22
C ASN A 29 -6.21 10.23 2.04
N PHE A 30 -6.05 8.93 1.77
CA PHE A 30 -4.76 8.35 1.42
C PHE A 30 -4.21 8.98 0.14
N LEU A 31 -5.01 8.97 -0.94
CA LEU A 31 -4.58 9.49 -2.25
C LEU A 31 -4.18 10.96 -2.21
N SER A 32 -4.93 11.77 -1.46
CA SER A 32 -4.65 13.19 -1.27
C SER A 32 -3.36 13.40 -0.48
N ARG A 33 -3.22 12.73 0.68
CA ARG A 33 -2.02 12.84 1.54
C ARG A 33 -0.74 12.44 0.82
N HIS A 34 -0.83 11.44 -0.05
CA HIS A 34 0.28 10.90 -0.81
C HIS A 34 0.40 11.52 -2.22
N ALA A 35 -0.33 12.59 -2.55
CA ALA A 35 -0.28 13.26 -3.85
C ALA A 35 -0.43 12.29 -5.05
N MET A 36 -1.23 11.23 -4.89
CA MET A 36 -1.49 10.19 -5.89
C MET A 36 -2.84 10.38 -6.62
N LEU A 37 -3.65 11.35 -6.19
CA LEU A 37 -5.01 11.54 -6.68
C LEU A 37 -5.08 11.75 -8.21
N ASN A 38 -4.19 12.59 -8.76
CA ASN A 38 -4.17 12.88 -10.20
C ASN A 38 -3.79 11.64 -11.02
N ILE A 39 -2.75 10.92 -10.61
CA ILE A 39 -2.30 9.70 -11.29
C ILE A 39 -3.42 8.65 -11.25
N TYR A 40 -4.13 8.52 -10.13
CA TYR A 40 -5.26 7.60 -10.01
C TYR A 40 -6.40 7.94 -10.99
N TYR A 41 -6.78 9.22 -11.11
CA TYR A 41 -7.82 9.62 -12.06
C TYR A 41 -7.40 9.44 -13.52
N GLU A 42 -6.14 9.73 -13.85
CA GLU A 42 -5.61 9.49 -15.20
C GLU A 42 -5.62 8.01 -15.57
N ILE A 43 -5.32 7.12 -14.61
CA ILE A 43 -5.40 5.67 -14.82
C ILE A 43 -6.85 5.26 -15.11
N LEU A 44 -7.81 5.73 -14.29
CA LEU A 44 -9.23 5.43 -14.50
C LEU A 44 -9.72 5.90 -15.87
N LYS A 45 -9.37 7.13 -16.26
CA LYS A 45 -9.72 7.70 -17.58
C LYS A 45 -9.10 6.92 -18.74
N SER A 46 -7.85 6.52 -18.60
CA SER A 46 -7.14 5.75 -19.63
C SER A 46 -7.74 4.36 -19.79
N TYR A 47 -8.09 3.72 -18.67
CA TYR A 47 -8.73 2.40 -18.65
C TYR A 47 -10.10 2.42 -19.35
N THR A 48 -10.95 3.43 -19.07
CA THR A 48 -12.26 3.56 -19.73
C THR A 48 -12.14 3.91 -21.22
N SER A 49 -11.03 4.50 -21.64
CA SER A 49 -10.76 4.88 -23.03
C SER A 49 -9.96 3.82 -23.80
N GLY A 50 -9.67 2.66 -23.19
CA GLY A 50 -8.87 1.58 -23.80
C GLY A 50 -7.40 1.95 -24.07
N MET A 51 -6.89 3.00 -23.41
CA MET A 51 -5.51 3.45 -23.58
C MET A 51 -4.56 2.68 -22.65
N SER A 52 -3.30 2.56 -23.06
CA SER A 52 -2.26 1.93 -22.23
C SER A 52 -2.01 2.74 -20.96
N VAL A 53 -2.02 2.04 -19.83
CA VAL A 53 -1.74 2.59 -18.50
C VAL A 53 -0.31 2.27 -18.02
N GLU A 54 0.54 1.64 -18.84
CA GLU A 54 1.87 1.17 -18.41
C GLU A 54 2.77 2.31 -17.90
N HIS A 55 2.73 3.46 -18.56
CA HIS A 55 3.50 4.63 -18.14
C HIS A 55 2.99 5.20 -16.80
N LEU A 56 1.68 5.21 -16.59
CA LEU A 56 1.04 5.62 -15.33
C LEU A 56 1.31 4.61 -14.20
N ASP A 57 1.28 3.31 -14.52
CA ASP A 57 1.62 2.24 -13.58
C ASP A 57 3.09 2.35 -13.14
N ARG A 58 4.00 2.65 -14.06
CA ARG A 58 5.40 2.93 -13.73
C ARG A 58 5.54 4.18 -12.86
N ALA A 59 4.84 5.26 -13.21
CA ALA A 59 4.88 6.51 -12.46
C ALA A 59 4.40 6.31 -11.01
N VAL A 60 3.28 5.62 -10.79
CA VAL A 60 2.76 5.41 -9.43
C VAL A 60 3.65 4.51 -8.58
N ARG A 61 4.30 3.50 -9.18
CA ARG A 61 5.29 2.66 -8.48
C ARG A 61 6.47 3.49 -8.00
N GLN A 62 7.03 4.31 -8.87
CA GLN A 62 8.17 5.17 -8.56
C GLN A 62 7.80 6.20 -7.49
N HIS A 63 6.64 6.85 -7.64
CA HIS A 63 6.13 7.81 -6.68
C HIS A 63 5.91 7.19 -5.29
N ALA A 64 5.28 6.01 -5.23
CA ALA A 64 5.12 5.29 -3.97
C ALA A 64 6.45 4.91 -3.32
N ALA A 65 7.44 4.47 -4.12
CA ALA A 65 8.76 4.13 -3.62
C ALA A 65 9.49 5.33 -3.00
N LEU A 66 9.37 6.53 -3.60
CA LEU A 66 9.93 7.77 -3.06
C LEU A 66 9.32 8.13 -1.70
N GLN A 67 8.04 7.83 -1.50
CA GLN A 67 7.33 8.16 -0.26
C GLN A 67 7.60 7.21 0.90
N LEU A 68 8.27 6.08 0.67
CA LEU A 68 8.62 5.15 1.74
C LEU A 68 9.64 5.73 2.74
N GLY A 69 10.32 6.82 2.38
CA GLY A 69 11.01 7.76 3.27
C GLY A 69 11.47 7.21 4.62
N GLY A 70 12.47 6.32 4.63
CA GLY A 70 13.12 5.77 5.83
C GLY A 70 12.23 4.95 6.78
N MET A 71 10.90 4.96 6.60
CA MET A 71 9.98 4.23 7.43
C MET A 71 10.09 2.75 7.08
N ASN A 72 10.55 1.96 8.05
CA ASN A 72 10.77 0.53 7.88
C ASN A 72 10.38 -0.21 9.15
N ASP A 73 9.40 0.27 9.90
CA ASP A 73 8.90 -0.42 11.09
C ASP A 73 7.52 -1.02 10.82
N ILE A 74 7.32 -2.24 11.31
CA ILE A 74 6.03 -2.96 11.31
C ILE A 74 5.77 -3.61 12.68
N GLY A 75 6.43 -3.12 13.74
CA GLY A 75 6.36 -3.66 15.09
C GLY A 75 4.95 -3.68 15.65
N ALA A 76 4.19 -2.59 15.49
CA ALA A 76 2.81 -2.52 15.94
C ALA A 76 1.89 -3.49 15.16
N LEU A 77 2.06 -3.63 13.84
CA LEU A 77 1.35 -4.61 13.02
C LEU A 77 1.71 -6.05 13.41
N CYS A 78 2.97 -6.31 13.76
CA CYS A 78 3.41 -7.61 14.26
C CYS A 78 2.77 -7.95 15.60
N ALA A 79 2.77 -6.99 16.54
CA ALA A 79 2.12 -7.15 17.84
C ALA A 79 0.61 -7.35 17.69
N TYR A 80 -0.04 -6.55 16.85
CA TYR A 80 -1.46 -6.67 16.54
C TYR A 80 -1.80 -8.05 15.97
N ARG A 81 -1.01 -8.55 15.01
CA ARG A 81 -1.21 -9.88 14.44
C ARG A 81 -1.07 -11.00 15.46
N LYS A 82 -0.11 -10.89 16.39
CA LYS A 82 0.05 -11.85 17.49
C LYS A 82 -1.15 -11.82 18.45
N ALA A 83 -1.66 -10.63 18.76
CA ALA A 83 -2.74 -10.45 19.73
C ALA A 83 -4.14 -10.76 19.17
N LYS A 84 -4.43 -10.39 17.92
CA LYS A 84 -5.76 -10.46 17.30
C LYS A 84 -5.88 -11.51 16.20
N GLY A 85 -4.77 -12.09 15.78
CA GLY A 85 -4.71 -13.12 14.75
C GLY A 85 -4.80 -12.58 13.31
N ASN A 86 -4.68 -13.51 12.36
CA ASN A 86 -4.58 -13.17 10.93
C ASN A 86 -5.87 -12.56 10.36
N LYS A 87 -7.05 -13.01 10.82
CA LYS A 87 -8.35 -12.55 10.31
C LYS A 87 -8.54 -11.05 10.57
N GLU A 88 -8.34 -10.62 11.80
CA GLU A 88 -8.47 -9.21 12.19
C GLU A 88 -7.37 -8.35 11.55
N THR A 89 -6.16 -8.86 11.43
CA THR A 89 -5.07 -8.12 10.77
C THR A 89 -5.36 -7.90 9.27
N LYS A 90 -5.95 -8.88 8.59
CA LYS A 90 -6.39 -8.69 7.20
C LYS A 90 -7.49 -7.65 7.10
N ARG A 91 -8.45 -7.64 8.03
CA ARG A 91 -9.50 -6.63 8.09
C ARG A 91 -8.93 -5.22 8.30
N LEU A 92 -7.95 -5.08 9.19
CA LEU A 92 -7.22 -3.82 9.40
C LEU A 92 -6.56 -3.31 8.11
N LEU A 93 -6.00 -4.23 7.30
CA LEU A 93 -5.45 -3.93 5.97
C LEU A 93 -6.53 -3.84 4.86
N GLY A 94 -7.81 -3.62 5.20
CA GLY A 94 -8.89 -3.49 4.22
C GLY A 94 -9.18 -4.77 3.42
N ASN A 95 -8.81 -5.95 3.94
CA ASN A 95 -8.91 -7.24 3.26
C ASN A 95 -8.24 -7.31 1.87
N ASN A 96 -7.28 -6.43 1.60
CA ASN A 96 -6.59 -6.41 0.32
C ASN A 96 -5.49 -7.49 0.27
N THR A 97 -5.53 -8.33 -0.78
CA THR A 97 -4.60 -9.45 -0.94
C THR A 97 -3.15 -8.99 -1.16
N TYR A 98 -2.93 -7.87 -1.84
CA TYR A 98 -1.58 -7.32 -2.04
C TYR A 98 -0.98 -6.88 -0.72
N TYR A 99 -1.75 -6.16 0.11
CA TYR A 99 -1.28 -5.63 1.39
C TYR A 99 -0.92 -6.78 2.33
N TRP A 100 -1.76 -7.82 2.36
CA TRP A 100 -1.48 -9.03 3.12
C TRP A 100 -0.20 -9.73 2.68
N LYS A 101 -0.01 -9.92 1.36
CA LYS A 101 1.22 -10.53 0.81
C LYS A 101 2.46 -9.72 1.18
N VAL A 102 2.40 -8.39 1.08
CA VAL A 102 3.51 -7.50 1.46
C VAL A 102 3.82 -7.60 2.94
N LEU A 103 2.82 -7.51 3.82
CA LEU A 103 3.03 -7.65 5.26
C LEU A 103 3.73 -8.96 5.61
N LEU A 104 3.26 -10.09 5.05
CA LEU A 104 3.90 -11.39 5.31
C LEU A 104 5.37 -11.42 4.85
N ASN A 105 5.68 -10.81 3.70
CA ASN A 105 7.05 -10.72 3.21
C ASN A 105 7.92 -9.85 4.13
N GLU A 106 7.41 -8.72 4.60
CA GLU A 106 8.16 -7.85 5.53
C GLU A 106 8.36 -8.50 6.90
N ILE A 107 7.41 -9.31 7.37
CA ILE A 107 7.58 -10.13 8.59
C ILE A 107 8.66 -11.19 8.37
N LYS A 108 8.66 -11.87 7.22
CA LYS A 108 9.66 -12.91 6.91
C LYS A 108 11.08 -12.36 6.88
N LYS A 109 11.29 -11.19 6.26
CA LYS A 109 12.61 -10.53 6.20
C LYS A 109 13.22 -10.19 7.56
N ARG A 110 12.39 -10.11 8.60
CA ARG A 110 12.80 -9.74 9.97
C ARG A 110 12.98 -10.94 10.88
N LYS A 111 12.66 -12.14 10.42
CA LYS A 111 13.07 -13.35 11.14
C LYS A 111 14.57 -13.53 10.90
N PRO A 112 15.38 -13.70 11.97
CA PRO A 112 16.78 -14.08 11.82
C PRO A 112 16.92 -15.42 11.10
#